data_AF-A0A4Q5NTX5-F1
#
_entry.id   AF-A0A4Q5NTX5-F1
#
_cell.length_a   1.000
_cell.length_b   1.000
_cell.length_c   1.000
_cell.angle_alpha   90.00
_cell.angle_beta   90.00
_cell.angle_gamma   90.00
#
_symmetry.space_group_name_H-M   'P 1'
#
loop_
_entity.id
_entity.type
_entity.pdbx_description
1 polymer ?
#
loop_
_entity_poly.entity_id
_entity_poly.type
_entity_poly.pdbx_seq_one_letter_code
_entity_poly.pdbx_strand_id
1 'polypeptide(L)'
;MKLFRAPQSVPTELLGNSLFLAGGIGVGAVVPDWQSEFIERLADTQLTLFNPRRDDYPAHDPNALRQQIEWEHRYLKAASAISFWFVAETLCPITLYELGAWANRCDEQGHKKPIFVGAHPDYARRADLLIQLSLVRPEVEIVGSLVELEMQVRASL
;
A
#
# COMPACT_ATOMS: atom_id res chain seq x y z
N MET A 1 3.97 1.24 17.24
CA MET A 1 3.16 1.21 16.01
C MET A 1 1.67 1.14 16.35
N LYS A 2 0.79 1.72 15.52
CA LYS A 2 -0.67 1.57 15.61
C LYS A 2 -1.17 0.96 14.30
N LEU A 3 -2.13 0.05 14.36
CA LEU A 3 -2.65 -0.65 13.18
C LEU A 3 -4.16 -0.48 13.08
N PHE A 4 -4.62 -0.04 11.91
CA PHE A 4 -6.04 0.06 11.58
C PHE A 4 -6.32 -0.74 10.31
N ARG A 5 -7.34 -1.58 10.37
CA ARG A 5 -7.85 -2.36 9.24
C ARG A 5 -9.15 -1.78 8.72
N ALA A 6 -9.48 -2.02 7.46
CA ALA A 6 -10.81 -1.70 6.95
C ALA A 6 -11.91 -2.44 7.77
N PRO A 7 -13.06 -1.80 8.10
CA PRO A 7 -13.45 -0.43 7.83
C PRO A 7 -13.25 0.53 9.04
N GLN A 8 -12.28 0.27 9.93
CA GLN A 8 -12.09 1.04 11.16
C GLN A 8 -11.84 2.53 10.89
N SER A 9 -12.42 3.39 11.73
CA SER A 9 -12.13 4.82 11.68
C SER A 9 -10.83 5.14 12.40
N VAL A 10 -10.00 6.00 11.79
CA VAL A 10 -8.71 6.45 12.33
C VAL A 10 -8.86 7.88 12.84
N PRO A 11 -8.49 8.16 14.10
CA PRO A 11 -8.41 9.52 14.63
C PRO A 11 -7.45 10.41 13.80
N THR A 12 -7.86 11.66 13.54
CA THR A 12 -7.14 12.60 12.67
C THR A 12 -5.70 12.87 13.13
N GLU A 13 -5.47 12.88 14.44
CA GLU A 13 -4.15 13.08 15.05
C GLU A 13 -3.14 11.97 14.73
N LEU A 14 -3.60 10.82 14.23
CA LEU A 14 -2.74 9.70 13.85
C LEU A 14 -2.37 9.68 12.37
N LEU A 15 -2.87 10.63 11.58
CA LEU A 15 -2.61 10.69 10.13
C LEU A 15 -1.22 11.24 9.79
N GLY A 16 -0.64 12.08 10.65
CA GLY A 16 0.61 12.81 10.35
C GLY A 16 1.87 11.94 10.20
N ASN A 17 1.89 10.75 10.80
CA ASN A 17 2.97 9.76 10.66
C ASN A 17 2.37 8.39 10.36
N SER A 18 1.88 8.22 9.12
CA SER A 18 1.09 7.07 8.71
C SER A 18 1.46 6.50 7.33
N LEU A 19 1.28 5.19 7.19
CA LEU A 19 1.60 4.44 5.99
C LEU A 19 0.41 3.59 5.55
N PHE A 20 -0.06 3.79 4.33
CA PHE A 20 -1.04 2.91 3.71
C PHE A 20 -0.35 1.71 3.04
N LEU A 21 -0.85 0.49 3.28
CA LEU A 21 -0.31 -0.76 2.75
C LEU A 21 -1.09 -1.21 1.51
N ALA A 22 -0.81 -0.59 0.36
CA ALA A 22 -1.41 -0.97 -0.92
C ALA A 22 -0.71 -2.20 -1.51
N GLY A 23 -1.45 -3.06 -2.19
CA GLY A 23 -0.86 -4.24 -2.82
C GLY A 23 -1.87 -5.33 -3.12
N GLY A 24 -1.36 -6.45 -3.62
CA GLY A 24 -2.18 -7.62 -3.87
C GLY A 24 -2.86 -8.12 -2.59
N ILE A 25 -4.18 -8.21 -2.61
CA ILE A 25 -4.98 -8.86 -1.57
C ILE A 25 -5.72 -10.01 -2.25
N GLY A 26 -5.54 -11.22 -1.73
CA GLY A 26 -6.31 -12.38 -2.17
C GLY A 26 -6.98 -13.10 -1.02
N VAL A 27 -7.95 -13.94 -1.36
CA VAL A 27 -8.65 -14.82 -0.42
C VAL A 27 -7.94 -16.17 -0.38
N GLY A 28 -7.69 -16.68 0.82
CA GLY A 28 -7.08 -18.00 1.03
C GLY A 28 -5.60 -18.07 0.60
N ALA A 29 -5.11 -19.29 0.37
CA ALA A 29 -3.70 -19.59 0.12
C ALA A 29 -3.15 -19.15 -1.25
N VAL A 30 -3.97 -18.50 -2.09
CA VAL A 30 -3.55 -18.10 -3.45
C VAL A 30 -2.66 -16.85 -3.43
N VAL A 31 -2.88 -15.96 -2.45
CA VAL A 31 -2.04 -14.76 -2.29
C VAL A 31 -1.47 -14.79 -0.87
N PRO A 32 -0.13 -14.78 -0.72
CA PRO A 32 0.50 -14.72 0.59
C PRO A 32 0.03 -13.50 1.39
N ASP A 33 -0.12 -13.67 2.71
CA ASP A 33 -0.41 -12.57 3.64
C ASP A 33 0.87 -11.78 3.92
N TRP A 34 1.35 -11.09 2.89
CA TRP A 34 2.53 -10.24 2.98
C TRP A 34 2.31 -9.06 3.93
N GLN A 35 1.06 -8.62 4.10
CA GLN A 35 0.73 -7.53 5.02
C GLN A 35 1.10 -7.89 6.44
N SER A 36 0.78 -9.11 6.89
CA SER A 36 1.14 -9.57 8.23
C SER A 36 2.65 -9.60 8.44
N GLU A 37 3.42 -10.11 7.46
CA GLU A 37 4.88 -10.08 7.51
C GLU A 37 5.42 -8.63 7.58
N PHE A 38 4.90 -7.75 6.73
CA PHE A 38 5.37 -6.37 6.64
C PHE A 38 5.00 -5.54 7.88
N ILE A 39 3.84 -5.80 8.48
CA ILE A 39 3.41 -5.19 9.75
C ILE A 39 4.35 -5.61 10.87
N GLU A 40 4.70 -6.89 10.97
CA GLU A 40 5.63 -7.40 11.99
C GLU A 40 7.00 -6.73 11.86
N ARG A 41 7.49 -6.61 10.62
CA ARG A 41 8.74 -5.90 10.31
C ARG A 41 8.73 -4.43 10.68
N LEU A 42 7.57 -3.80 10.87
CA LEU A 42 7.43 -2.39 11.24
C LEU A 42 6.91 -2.19 12.67
N ALA A 43 6.80 -3.25 13.47
CA ALA A 43 6.13 -3.23 14.77
C ALA A 43 6.79 -2.30 15.80
N ASP A 44 8.12 -2.15 15.72
CA ASP A 44 8.95 -1.28 16.57
C ASP A 44 8.88 0.21 16.19
N THR A 45 8.30 0.56 15.04
CA THR A 45 8.21 1.94 14.57
C THR A 45 7.08 2.72 15.28
N GLN A 46 7.10 4.05 15.17
CA GLN A 46 6.00 4.91 15.63
C GLN A 46 4.91 5.13 14.57
N LEU A 47 4.95 4.39 13.45
CA LEU A 47 4.00 4.52 12.36
C LEU A 47 2.57 4.14 12.79
N THR A 48 1.62 4.82 12.17
CA THR A 48 0.23 4.37 12.06
C THR A 48 0.03 3.67 10.73
N LEU A 49 -0.24 2.37 10.73
CA LEU A 49 -0.42 1.56 9.53
C LEU A 49 -1.91 1.44 9.17
N PHE A 50 -2.22 1.64 7.89
CA PHE A 50 -3.53 1.37 7.31
C PHE A 50 -3.45 0.12 6.46
N ASN A 51 -4.03 -0.97 6.96
CA ASN A 51 -4.05 -2.26 6.29
C ASN A 51 -5.43 -2.51 5.65
N PRO A 52 -5.56 -2.49 4.31
CA PRO A 52 -6.83 -2.78 3.64
C PRO A 52 -7.27 -4.24 3.79
N ARG A 53 -6.35 -5.18 4.10
CA ARG A 53 -6.68 -6.60 4.28
C ARG A 53 -7.51 -6.81 5.55
N ARG A 54 -8.69 -7.41 5.38
CA ARG A 54 -9.61 -7.79 6.46
C ARG A 54 -9.43 -9.26 6.80
N ASP A 55 -9.35 -9.56 8.10
CA ASP A 55 -9.25 -10.95 8.58
C ASP A 55 -10.55 -11.73 8.31
N ASP A 56 -11.70 -11.05 8.45
CA ASP A 56 -13.03 -11.57 8.13
C ASP A 56 -13.79 -10.59 7.22
N TYR A 57 -13.84 -10.91 5.93
CA TYR A 57 -14.58 -10.12 4.94
C TYR A 57 -16.05 -10.58 4.89
N PRO A 58 -17.03 -9.72 5.24
CA PRO A 58 -18.44 -10.08 5.35
C PRO A 58 -19.06 -10.14 3.95
N ALA A 59 -18.77 -11.20 3.20
CA ALA A 59 -19.21 -11.38 1.81
C ALA A 59 -20.75 -11.41 1.66
N HIS A 60 -21.48 -11.64 2.76
CA HIS A 60 -22.93 -11.64 2.80
C HIS A 60 -23.54 -10.23 2.91
N ASP A 61 -22.77 -9.22 3.34
CA ASP A 61 -23.23 -7.83 3.42
C ASP A 61 -23.08 -7.16 2.05
N PRO A 62 -24.18 -6.76 1.39
CA PRO A 62 -24.12 -6.09 0.08
C PRO A 62 -23.38 -4.74 0.13
N ASN A 63 -23.23 -4.12 1.30
CA ASN A 63 -22.48 -2.88 1.48
C ASN A 63 -21.00 -3.10 1.76
N ALA A 64 -20.54 -4.34 1.99
CA ALA A 64 -19.17 -4.64 2.38
C ALA A 64 -18.16 -4.12 1.36
N LEU A 65 -18.44 -4.33 0.07
CA LEU A 65 -17.57 -3.89 -1.01
C LEU A 65 -17.47 -2.36 -1.08
N ARG A 66 -18.61 -1.68 -0.94
CA ARG A 66 -18.64 -0.21 -0.95
C ARG A 66 -17.86 0.36 0.24
N GLN A 67 -18.07 -0.17 1.43
CA GLN A 67 -17.33 0.23 2.63
C GLN A 67 -15.83 0.00 2.48
N GLN A 68 -15.42 -1.12 1.87
CA GLN A 68 -14.02 -1.41 1.58
C GLN A 68 -13.40 -0.34 0.68
N ILE A 69 -14.02 -0.09 -0.49
CA ILE A 69 -13.52 0.86 -1.48
C ILE A 69 -13.50 2.30 -0.91
N GLU A 70 -14.54 2.71 -0.19
CA GLU A 70 -14.60 4.03 0.44
C GLU A 70 -13.54 4.20 1.52
N TRP A 71 -13.26 3.15 2.30
CA TRP A 71 -12.20 3.13 3.30
C TRP A 71 -10.82 3.24 2.64
N GLU A 72 -10.53 2.39 1.64
CA GLU A 72 -9.27 2.40 0.89
C GLU A 72 -9.01 3.77 0.27
N HIS A 73 -10.01 4.32 -0.43
CA HIS A 73 -9.94 5.64 -1.04
C HIS A 73 -9.63 6.74 -0.01
N ARG A 74 -10.33 6.71 1.14
CA ARG A 74 -10.14 7.70 2.21
C ARG A 74 -8.73 7.64 2.78
N TYR A 75 -8.22 6.46 3.10
CA TYR A 75 -6.94 6.33 3.80
C TYR A 75 -5.72 6.34 2.88
N LEU A 76 -5.85 5.94 1.62
CA LEU A 76 -4.85 6.28 0.59
C LEU A 76 -4.64 7.80 0.53
N LYS A 77 -5.75 8.56 0.56
CA LYS A 77 -5.69 10.02 0.55
C LYS A 77 -5.11 10.59 1.85
N ALA A 78 -5.55 10.08 2.99
CA ALA A 78 -5.20 10.61 4.31
C ALA A 78 -3.79 10.26 4.78
N ALA A 79 -3.20 9.14 4.34
CA ALA A 79 -1.89 8.70 4.82
C ALA A 79 -0.77 9.69 4.48
N SER A 80 0.27 9.79 5.31
CA SER A 80 1.44 10.63 4.98
C SER A 80 2.30 9.99 3.88
N ALA A 81 2.31 8.66 3.79
CA ALA A 81 2.98 7.91 2.71
C ALA A 81 2.18 6.66 2.29
N ILE A 82 2.54 6.08 1.13
CA ILE A 82 1.94 4.83 0.64
C ILE A 82 3.05 3.82 0.32
N SER A 83 2.92 2.59 0.81
CA SER A 83 3.71 1.44 0.38
C SER A 83 2.89 0.61 -0.59
N PHE A 84 3.50 0.21 -1.71
CA PHE A 84 2.93 -0.67 -2.70
C PHE A 84 3.72 -1.97 -2.77
N TRP A 85 3.06 -3.12 -2.58
CA TRP A 85 3.66 -4.43 -2.80
C TRP A 85 2.91 -5.24 -3.86
N PHE A 86 3.59 -5.54 -4.96
CA PHE A 86 3.06 -6.36 -6.04
C PHE A 86 3.51 -7.82 -5.88
N VAL A 87 2.54 -8.67 -5.54
CA VAL A 87 2.72 -10.13 -5.39
C VAL A 87 2.78 -10.81 -6.76
N ALA A 88 3.40 -11.99 -6.86
CA ALA A 88 3.56 -12.69 -8.14
C ALA A 88 2.26 -13.34 -8.65
N GLU A 89 1.36 -13.68 -7.73
CA GLU A 89 0.21 -14.56 -7.97
C GLU A 89 -0.96 -13.84 -8.65
N THR A 90 -0.97 -12.51 -8.68
CA THR A 90 -2.03 -11.73 -9.32
C THR A 90 -1.48 -10.51 -10.04
N LEU A 91 -2.21 -10.02 -11.04
CA LEU A 91 -1.85 -8.79 -11.76
C LEU A 91 -2.09 -7.50 -10.96
N CYS A 92 -2.66 -7.59 -9.75
CA CYS A 92 -2.97 -6.46 -8.87
C CYS A 92 -3.59 -5.24 -9.62
N PRO A 93 -4.65 -5.40 -10.43
CA PRO A 93 -5.12 -4.34 -11.34
C PRO A 93 -5.59 -3.08 -10.61
N ILE A 94 -6.23 -3.23 -9.46
CA ILE A 94 -6.65 -2.08 -8.63
C ILE A 94 -5.42 -1.38 -8.03
N THR A 95 -4.43 -2.13 -7.56
CA THR A 95 -3.16 -1.57 -7.08
C THR A 95 -2.40 -0.82 -8.19
N LEU A 96 -2.37 -1.34 -9.42
CA LEU A 96 -1.79 -0.64 -10.57
C LEU A 96 -2.52 0.69 -10.85
N TYR A 97 -3.85 0.68 -10.79
CA TYR A 97 -4.67 1.88 -10.92
C TYR A 97 -4.35 2.92 -9.82
N GLU A 98 -4.25 2.47 -8.57
CA GLU A 98 -3.90 3.32 -7.43
C GLU A 98 -2.48 3.89 -7.54
N LEU A 99 -1.48 3.06 -7.91
CA LEU A 99 -0.11 3.52 -8.13
C LEU A 99 -0.06 4.59 -9.22
N GLY A 100 -0.73 4.37 -10.36
CA GLY A 100 -0.79 5.36 -11.44
C GLY A 100 -1.39 6.70 -10.99
N ALA A 101 -2.47 6.65 -10.18
CA ALA A 101 -3.11 7.83 -9.63
C ALA A 101 -2.20 8.59 -8.65
N TRP A 102 -1.50 7.88 -7.76
CA TRP A 102 -0.67 8.50 -6.72
C TRP A 102 0.73 8.89 -7.19
N ALA A 103 1.28 8.23 -8.20
CA ALA A 103 2.55 8.61 -8.81
C ALA A 103 2.47 9.99 -9.52
N ASN A 104 1.30 10.35 -10.04
CA ASN A 104 1.10 11.60 -10.78
C ASN A 104 0.47 12.72 -9.96
N ARG A 105 -0.10 12.42 -8.80
CA ARG A 105 -0.79 13.42 -7.98
C ARG A 105 0.20 14.31 -7.23
N CYS A 106 -0.06 15.60 -7.28
CA CYS A 106 0.57 16.59 -6.42
C CYS A 106 -0.46 17.22 -5.47
N ASP A 107 0.03 17.75 -4.34
CA ASP A 107 -0.72 18.72 -3.53
C ASP A 107 -0.80 20.09 -4.22
N GLU A 108 -1.42 21.06 -3.55
CA GLU A 108 -1.58 22.43 -4.07
C GLU A 108 -0.25 23.16 -4.27
N GLN A 109 0.80 22.71 -3.57
CA GLN A 109 2.15 23.25 -3.62
C GLN A 109 3.02 22.51 -4.65
N GLY A 110 2.47 21.50 -5.34
CA GLY A 110 3.19 20.73 -6.35
C GLY A 110 4.01 19.57 -5.79
N HIS A 111 3.95 19.29 -4.49
CA HIS A 111 4.66 18.16 -3.89
C HIS A 111 3.94 16.85 -4.16
N LYS A 112 4.71 15.82 -4.51
CA LYS A 112 4.19 14.46 -4.66
C LYS A 112 4.19 13.76 -3.31
N LYS A 113 3.14 12.97 -3.04
CA LYS A 113 3.12 12.11 -1.86
C LYS A 113 4.30 11.11 -1.91
N PRO A 114 5.01 10.88 -0.80
CA PRO A 114 5.99 9.80 -0.70
C PRO A 114 5.34 8.45 -1.01
N ILE A 115 5.99 7.69 -1.89
CA ILE A 115 5.60 6.32 -2.24
C ILE A 115 6.82 5.40 -2.14
N PHE A 116 6.60 4.19 -1.66
CA PHE A 116 7.57 3.10 -1.64
C PHE A 116 7.01 1.97 -2.46
N VAL A 117 7.78 1.41 -3.38
CA VAL A 117 7.26 0.43 -4.33
C VAL A 117 8.16 -0.79 -4.34
N GLY A 118 7.58 -1.94 -4.05
CA GLY A 118 8.24 -3.23 -4.20
C GLY A 118 7.40 -4.15 -5.08
N ALA A 119 8.07 -5.03 -5.80
CA ALA A 119 7.44 -6.06 -6.59
C ALA A 119 8.23 -7.35 -6.48
N HIS A 120 7.53 -8.46 -6.24
CA HIS A 120 8.13 -9.78 -6.30
C HIS A 120 8.90 -9.95 -7.63
N PRO A 121 10.08 -10.59 -7.65
CA PRO A 121 10.89 -10.72 -8.88
C PRO A 121 10.12 -11.35 -10.05
N ASP A 122 9.23 -12.30 -9.73
CA ASP A 122 8.37 -13.00 -10.70
C ASP A 122 7.04 -12.30 -11.00
N TYR A 123 6.82 -11.08 -10.52
CA TYR A 123 5.60 -10.33 -10.85
C TYR A 123 5.48 -10.12 -12.36
N ALA A 124 4.37 -10.58 -12.94
CA ALA A 124 4.19 -10.65 -14.40
C ALA A 124 4.32 -9.30 -15.13
N ARG A 125 4.10 -8.17 -14.44
CA ARG A 125 4.21 -6.81 -14.97
C ARG A 125 5.37 -6.02 -14.38
N ARG A 126 6.37 -6.71 -13.81
CA ARG A 126 7.52 -6.05 -13.16
C ARG A 126 8.28 -5.14 -14.11
N ALA A 127 8.53 -5.56 -15.34
CA ALA A 127 9.21 -4.75 -16.35
C ALA A 127 8.40 -3.48 -16.69
N ASP A 128 7.08 -3.61 -16.90
CA ASP A 128 6.19 -2.47 -17.15
C ASP A 128 6.23 -1.48 -15.98
N LEU A 129 6.15 -1.99 -14.74
CA LEU A 129 6.17 -1.18 -13.53
C LEU A 129 7.50 -0.42 -13.36
N LEU A 130 8.64 -1.08 -13.58
CA LEU A 130 9.97 -0.46 -13.57
C LEU A 130 10.08 0.69 -14.57
N ILE A 131 9.76 0.42 -15.83
CA ILE A 131 9.93 1.38 -16.92
C ILE A 131 8.96 2.55 -16.74
N GLN A 132 7.68 2.28 -16.48
CA GLN A 132 6.68 3.34 -16.34
C GLN A 132 6.94 4.22 -15.13
N LEU A 133 7.28 3.63 -13.98
CA LEU A 133 7.52 4.42 -12.78
C LEU A 133 8.81 5.23 -12.91
N SER A 134 9.89 4.71 -13.53
CA SER A 134 11.11 5.50 -13.73
C SER A 134 10.90 6.71 -14.64
N LEU A 135 9.95 6.64 -15.57
CA LEU A 135 9.60 7.76 -16.45
C LEU A 135 8.80 8.87 -15.73
N VAL A 136 8.03 8.52 -14.70
CA VAL A 136 7.12 9.45 -13.99
C VAL A 136 7.68 9.91 -12.63
N ARG A 137 8.47 9.05 -11.99
CA ARG A 137 9.06 9.16 -10.64
C ARG A 137 10.47 8.56 -10.66
N PRO A 138 11.44 9.15 -11.38
CA PRO A 138 12.81 8.62 -11.48
C PRO A 138 13.53 8.50 -10.13
N GLU A 139 13.05 9.20 -9.10
CA GLU A 139 13.56 9.13 -7.73
C GLU A 139 13.03 7.94 -6.93
N VAL A 140 12.00 7.24 -7.41
CA VAL A 140 11.42 6.07 -6.73
C VAL A 140 12.07 4.80 -7.26
N GLU A 141 12.90 4.18 -6.44
CA GLU A 141 13.47 2.87 -6.70
C GLU A 141 12.48 1.75 -6.37
N ILE A 142 12.28 0.81 -7.30
CA ILE A 142 11.45 -0.37 -7.09
C ILE A 142 12.32 -1.55 -6.62
N VAL A 143 12.00 -2.06 -5.45
CA VAL A 143 12.74 -3.15 -4.80
C VAL A 143 12.12 -4.53 -5.01
N GLY A 144 12.92 -5.58 -4.81
CA GLY A 144 12.55 -6.97 -5.12
C GLY A 144 12.02 -7.77 -3.94
N SER A 145 12.07 -7.24 -2.72
CA SER A 145 11.70 -7.95 -1.50
C SER A 145 11.01 -7.06 -0.47
N LEU A 146 10.24 -7.67 0.43
CA LEU A 146 9.64 -6.96 1.57
C LEU A 146 10.70 -6.38 2.52
N VAL A 147 11.87 -7.02 2.62
CA VAL A 147 12.99 -6.55 3.44
C VAL A 147 13.54 -5.24 2.89
N GLU A 148 13.80 -5.17 1.59
CA GLU A 148 14.27 -3.93 0.96
C GLU A 148 13.21 -2.83 1.01
N LEU A 149 11.93 -3.20 0.86
CA LEU A 149 10.81 -2.26 0.93
C LEU A 149 10.69 -1.65 2.34
N GLU A 150 10.86 -2.48 3.36
CA GLU A 150 10.90 -2.07 4.76
C GLU A 150 12.08 -1.12 5.00
N MET A 151 13.27 -1.43 4.48
CA MET A 151 14.44 -0.56 4.60
C MET A 151 14.19 0.82 3.99
N GLN A 152 13.56 0.90 2.82
CA GLN A 152 13.20 2.19 2.21
C GLN A 152 12.20 2.98 3.06
N VAL A 153 11.16 2.31 3.58
CA VAL A 153 10.19 2.94 4.48
C VAL A 153 10.91 3.50 5.72
N ARG A 154 11.77 2.71 6.36
CA ARG A 154 12.51 3.11 7.56
C ARG A 154 13.45 4.29 7.32
N ALA A 155 14.10 4.35 6.16
CA ALA A 155 14.98 5.46 5.80
C ALA A 155 14.24 6.80 5.67
N SER A 156 12.91 6.79 5.60
CA SER A 156 12.05 7.97 5.49
C SER A 156 11.37 8.40 6.79
N LEU A 157 11.52 7.61 7.87
CA LEU A 157 10.97 7.91 9.20
C LEU A 157 11.80 8.98 9.91
#